data_AF-A0AAV6QP59-F1
#
_entry.id   AF-A0AAV6QP59-F1
#
_cell.length_a   1.000
_cell.length_b   1.000
_cell.length_c   1.000
_cell.angle_alpha   90.00
_cell.angle_beta   90.00
_cell.angle_gamma   90.00
#
_symmetry.space_group_name_H-M   'P 1'
#
loop_
_entity.id
_entity.type
_entity.pdbx_description
1 polymer ?
#
loop_
_entity_poly.entity_id
_entity_poly.type
_entity_poly.pdbx_seq_one_letter_code
_entity_poly.pdbx_strand_id
1 'polypeptide(L)'
;MSISYIQSMGQTSGCTRRPNLGRQIRDFIICKSDKTSSIDLWFACLIYLPSFLPSLLASFLPSFLPSFQDFLGQMFCTLGEIVGSPASRLEKPLGGIPGKKCGAIILSAEELSNCRDSALMQFCANKLDKKDFFGKSDPFMVFYRSNEDGTFTICHKTEVVKNTLNPVWQPFTIPVRALCNGDYDRTIKVEVYDWDRDGSHDFIGDFTTSYRELARGQSQFNVYEVINTKKKMKKKKYVNSGTVTLLSFSVESEFTFLDYIKGGTQINFTVAIDFTASNGNPSQSTSLHYMNPYQLNAYAMALKAVGEIIQDYDSDKMFPALGFGAKLPPDGRVSHEFPLNGNIENPYCNGIEGILEAYHQSLKTVQLYGPTNFAPVVNHVARYAAAVQDGSQYFVLLIITDGVISDMAQTKEAIVNGAKLPMSIIIVGVGQAEFDAMVELDGDDIRISSRGKLAERDIVQFVPFRDYMDRTGNHVLSMARLAKDVLAEIPDQFISYMKSRGIKPNPAPPPYTPPGHTHHHTQI
;
A
#
# COMPACT_ATOMS: atom_id res chain seq x y z
N MET A 1 0.55 12.16 3.41
CA MET A 1 1.95 12.60 3.38
C MET A 1 2.01 14.12 3.31
N SER A 2 2.83 14.73 4.14
CA SER A 2 3.26 16.11 3.97
C SER A 2 4.76 16.08 3.66
N ILE A 3 5.18 16.72 2.57
CA ILE A 3 6.59 16.85 2.22
C ILE A 3 7.11 18.09 2.96
N SER A 4 8.05 17.90 3.88
CA SER A 4 8.71 18.99 4.61
C SER A 4 10.14 19.16 4.08
N TYR A 5 10.57 20.41 3.82
CA TYR A 5 11.80 20.74 3.08
C TYR A 5 13.00 21.09 4.01
N ILE A 6 14.22 20.69 3.62
CA ILE A 6 15.49 21.21 4.16
C ILE A 6 16.40 21.75 3.03
N GLN A 7 16.90 22.95 3.31
CA GLN A 7 17.89 23.83 2.68
C GLN A 7 18.84 23.28 1.58
N SER A 8 18.97 24.05 0.49
CA SER A 8 20.02 23.92 -0.54
C SER A 8 21.41 24.21 0.06
N MET A 9 22.35 23.27 -0.04
CA MET A 9 23.78 23.56 0.08
C MET A 9 24.44 23.48 -1.30
N GLY A 10 24.88 24.64 -1.80
CA GLY A 10 25.72 24.75 -2.98
C GLY A 10 26.54 26.03 -2.90
N GLN A 11 27.81 25.91 -2.51
CA GLN A 11 28.76 27.01 -2.50
C GLN A 11 29.05 27.45 -3.95
N THR A 12 28.69 28.69 -4.28
CA THR A 12 29.32 29.42 -5.38
C THR A 12 30.43 30.29 -4.80
N SER A 13 31.66 29.98 -5.18
CA SER A 13 32.86 30.74 -4.86
C SER A 13 32.74 32.19 -5.33
N GLY A 14 32.92 33.14 -4.40
CA GLY A 14 33.16 34.56 -4.72
C GLY A 14 31.99 35.51 -4.50
N CYS A 15 31.58 35.75 -3.25
CA CYS A 15 31.16 37.09 -2.80
C CYS A 15 31.08 37.16 -1.26
N THR A 16 31.42 38.31 -0.70
CA THR A 16 31.68 38.59 0.72
C THR A 16 30.48 38.37 1.65
N ARG A 17 30.75 37.87 2.86
CA ARG A 17 29.77 37.58 3.93
C ARG A 17 28.93 38.81 4.31
N ARG A 18 27.60 38.66 4.34
CA ARG A 18 26.67 39.39 5.24
C ARG A 18 25.53 38.46 5.71
N PRO A 19 24.98 38.67 6.93
CA PRO A 19 24.17 37.69 7.63
C PRO A 19 22.67 37.76 7.28
N ASN A 20 22.01 36.60 7.39
CA ASN A 20 20.58 36.36 7.62
C ASN A 20 19.55 37.25 6.89
N LEU A 21 19.01 36.73 5.79
CA LEU A 21 17.61 36.97 5.41
C LEU A 21 17.02 35.66 4.86
N GLY A 22 15.99 35.13 5.52
CA GLY A 22 15.27 33.92 5.10
C GLY A 22 14.71 34.08 3.68
N ARG A 23 15.10 33.19 2.77
CA ARG A 23 14.57 33.12 1.40
C ARG A 23 13.50 32.02 1.34
N GLN A 24 12.23 32.42 1.29
CA GLN A 24 11.12 31.52 0.95
C GLN A 24 10.97 31.45 -0.58
N ILE A 25 11.08 30.24 -1.13
CA ILE A 25 10.56 29.88 -2.46
C ILE A 25 9.05 29.67 -2.28
N ARG A 26 8.20 30.33 -3.08
CA ARG A 26 6.76 30.45 -2.80
C ARG A 26 5.82 29.58 -3.63
N ASP A 27 6.25 29.00 -4.76
CA ASP A 27 5.32 28.28 -5.63
C ASP A 27 5.85 26.89 -6.02
N PHE A 28 5.18 25.84 -5.53
CA PHE A 28 5.25 24.48 -6.05
C PHE A 28 3.86 24.09 -6.55
N ILE A 29 3.74 23.68 -7.81
CA ILE A 29 2.50 23.10 -8.33
C ILE A 29 2.49 21.61 -7.95
N ILE A 30 1.79 21.27 -6.88
CA ILE A 30 1.45 19.89 -6.54
C ILE A 30 0.06 19.62 -7.14
N CYS A 31 0.00 18.90 -8.27
CA CYS A 31 -1.26 18.37 -8.77
C CYS A 31 -1.72 17.23 -7.84
N LYS A 32 -2.73 17.51 -7.01
CA LYS A 32 -3.33 16.55 -6.09
C LYS A 32 -4.61 15.98 -6.72
N SER A 33 -4.68 14.67 -6.92
CA SER A 33 -5.95 13.95 -7.11
C SER A 33 -6.47 13.48 -5.74
N ASP A 34 -7.76 13.64 -5.50
CA ASP A 34 -8.37 13.47 -4.18
C ASP A 34 -8.50 12.00 -3.74
N LYS A 35 -8.24 11.83 -2.44
CA LYS A 35 -8.61 10.79 -1.46
C LYS A 35 -8.55 9.29 -1.84
N THR A 36 -7.95 8.56 -0.89
CA THR A 36 -7.84 7.09 -0.72
C THR A 36 -6.88 6.39 -1.67
N SER A 37 -5.99 5.57 -1.09
CA SER A 37 -4.92 4.77 -1.70
C SER A 37 -3.56 5.47 -1.82
N SER A 38 -2.58 4.94 -1.08
CA SER A 38 -1.16 5.33 -1.08
C SER A 38 -0.45 4.81 -2.33
N ILE A 39 -0.82 5.32 -3.52
CA ILE A 39 -0.24 4.86 -4.78
C ILE A 39 0.39 6.04 -5.51
N ASP A 40 1.58 5.78 -6.06
CA ASP A 40 2.53 6.72 -6.61
C ASP A 40 1.95 7.74 -7.59
N LEU A 41 2.07 9.01 -7.21
CA LEU A 41 1.90 10.16 -8.08
C LEU A 41 3.24 10.49 -8.73
N TRP A 42 3.25 10.81 -10.02
CA TRP A 42 4.38 11.49 -10.64
C TRP A 42 4.46 12.91 -10.07
N PHE A 43 5.53 13.22 -9.34
CA PHE A 43 5.75 14.56 -8.82
C PHE A 43 6.64 15.35 -9.80
N ALA A 44 6.08 16.40 -10.40
CA ALA A 44 6.86 17.40 -11.12
C ALA A 44 7.30 18.49 -10.13
N CYS A 45 8.60 18.57 -9.86
CA CYS A 45 9.15 19.62 -9.01
C CYS A 45 9.75 20.72 -9.89
N LEU A 46 9.00 21.82 -10.06
CA LEU A 46 9.47 23.02 -10.75
C LEU A 46 10.00 24.01 -9.72
N ILE A 47 11.26 24.44 -9.86
CA ILE A 47 11.93 25.32 -8.90
C ILE A 47 12.25 26.66 -9.54
N TYR A 48 11.90 27.69 -8.78
CA TYR A 48 11.79 29.06 -9.25
C TYR A 48 12.28 30.04 -8.15
N LEU A 49 13.12 31.03 -8.48
CA LEU A 49 13.58 32.08 -7.53
C LEU A 49 13.00 33.47 -7.87
N PRO A 50 12.63 34.31 -6.88
CA PRO A 50 12.24 35.69 -7.14
C PRO A 50 13.46 36.56 -7.50
N SER A 51 13.40 37.27 -8.62
CA SER A 51 14.43 38.21 -9.07
C SER A 51 14.35 39.56 -8.34
N PHE A 52 15.51 40.11 -7.92
CA PHE A 52 15.64 41.45 -7.33
C PHE A 52 15.70 42.54 -8.41
N LEU A 53 14.80 43.52 -8.38
CA LEU A 53 14.98 44.83 -9.01
C LEU A 53 14.43 45.94 -8.08
N PRO A 54 15.10 47.10 -7.96
CA PRO A 54 14.65 48.20 -7.10
C PRO A 54 13.46 48.92 -7.73
N SER A 55 12.43 49.16 -6.93
CA SER A 55 11.18 49.82 -7.29
C SER A 55 11.37 51.28 -7.72
N LEU A 56 10.86 51.65 -8.89
CA LEU A 56 10.17 52.93 -9.09
C LEU A 56 9.19 52.85 -10.27
N LEU A 57 7.97 53.29 -10.00
CA LEU A 57 6.79 53.47 -10.87
C LEU A 57 5.88 52.26 -11.09
N ALA A 58 4.91 52.12 -10.17
CA ALA A 58 3.62 51.53 -10.43
C ALA A 58 2.63 52.62 -10.85
N SER A 59 1.88 52.45 -11.93
CA SER A 59 0.48 52.88 -12.06
C SER A 59 -0.10 52.47 -13.42
N PHE A 60 -1.36 52.01 -13.39
CA PHE A 60 -2.22 51.50 -14.48
C PHE A 60 -2.23 49.97 -14.65
N LEU A 61 -3.12 49.31 -13.89
CA LEU A 61 -3.68 47.96 -14.11
C LEU A 61 -4.68 47.97 -15.31
N PRO A 62 -5.15 46.83 -15.89
CA PRO A 62 -5.09 45.43 -15.39
C PRO A 62 -4.77 44.34 -16.45
N SER A 63 -4.10 43.24 -16.05
CA SER A 63 -4.49 41.84 -16.40
C SER A 63 -3.42 40.83 -15.95
N PHE A 64 -3.87 39.90 -15.11
CA PHE A 64 -3.25 38.65 -14.64
C PHE A 64 -2.03 38.11 -15.41
N LEU A 65 -0.89 37.98 -14.71
CA LEU A 65 0.05 36.84 -14.66
C LEU A 65 1.35 37.26 -13.91
N PRO A 66 1.80 36.59 -12.83
CA PRO A 66 3.16 36.77 -12.35
C PRO A 66 4.07 35.69 -12.97
N SER A 67 4.77 36.03 -14.06
CA SER A 67 5.96 35.31 -14.53
C SER A 67 7.22 36.03 -14.04
N PHE A 68 7.54 35.90 -12.74
CA PHE A 68 8.70 36.57 -12.12
C PHE A 68 9.60 35.61 -11.36
N GLN A 69 9.81 34.40 -11.90
CA GLN A 69 10.73 33.47 -11.27
C GLN A 69 11.72 32.83 -12.25
N ASP A 70 13.00 32.85 -11.88
CA ASP A 70 14.08 32.23 -12.64
C ASP A 70 14.03 30.71 -12.47
N PHE A 71 13.86 29.97 -13.58
CA PHE A 71 13.91 28.51 -13.59
C PHE A 71 15.32 28.03 -13.27
N LEU A 72 15.48 27.25 -12.19
CA LEU A 72 16.77 26.71 -11.78
C LEU A 72 17.05 25.32 -12.36
N GLY A 73 16.00 24.56 -12.65
CA GLY A 73 16.06 23.22 -13.18
C GLY A 73 14.86 22.39 -12.74
N GLN A 74 14.77 21.18 -13.27
CA GLN A 74 13.71 20.21 -12.98
C GLN A 74 14.30 18.81 -12.77
N MET A 75 13.58 17.98 -12.04
CA MET A 75 13.79 16.54 -11.96
C MET A 75 12.46 15.81 -11.82
N PHE A 76 12.48 14.51 -12.11
CA PHE A 76 11.33 13.62 -11.96
C PHE A 76 11.74 12.44 -11.08
N CYS A 77 10.84 12.06 -10.18
CA CYS A 77 10.93 10.85 -9.36
C CYS A 77 9.53 10.35 -9.00
N THR A 78 9.43 9.07 -8.68
CA THR A 78 8.24 8.47 -8.06
C THR A 78 8.30 8.70 -6.55
N LEU A 79 7.17 8.51 -5.85
CA LEU A 79 7.19 8.50 -4.39
C LEU A 79 7.88 7.24 -3.87
N GLY A 80 7.68 6.09 -4.53
CA GLY A 80 8.41 4.83 -4.37
C GLY A 80 9.92 5.03 -4.30
N GLU A 81 10.49 5.77 -5.26
CA GLU A 81 11.93 6.06 -5.30
C GLU A 81 12.41 6.87 -4.08
N ILE A 82 11.60 7.80 -3.57
CA ILE A 82 11.94 8.58 -2.36
C ILE A 82 11.86 7.68 -1.12
N VAL A 83 10.78 6.91 -0.96
CA VAL A 83 10.55 6.10 0.24
C VAL A 83 11.45 4.87 0.31
N GLY A 84 11.79 4.28 -0.84
CA GLY A 84 12.71 3.15 -0.99
C GLY A 84 14.19 3.55 -0.90
N SER A 85 14.51 4.84 -1.03
CA SER A 85 15.88 5.33 -0.81
C SER A 85 16.31 5.19 0.65
N PRO A 86 17.63 5.01 0.93
CA PRO A 86 18.15 4.97 2.30
C PRO A 86 17.69 6.18 3.13
N ALA A 87 17.19 5.90 4.33
CA ALA A 87 16.59 6.90 5.24
C ALA A 87 15.42 7.71 4.63
N SER A 88 14.75 7.16 3.61
CA SER A 88 13.69 7.83 2.83
C SER A 88 14.13 9.20 2.29
N ARG A 89 15.42 9.31 1.94
CA ARG A 89 16.05 10.52 1.45
C ARG A 89 16.68 10.27 0.08
N LEU A 90 16.12 10.90 -0.95
CA LEU A 90 16.58 10.82 -2.33
C LEU A 90 17.31 12.11 -2.72
N GLU A 91 18.50 11.99 -3.30
CA GLU A 91 19.25 13.13 -3.84
C GLU A 91 19.41 12.97 -5.34
N LYS A 92 18.92 13.94 -6.14
CA LYS A 92 19.01 13.91 -7.60
C LYS A 92 19.51 15.22 -8.20
N PRO A 93 20.33 15.17 -9.27
CA PRO A 93 20.74 16.36 -10.00
C PRO A 93 19.54 17.02 -10.69
N LEU A 94 19.54 18.35 -10.73
CA LEU A 94 18.57 19.14 -11.51
C LEU A 94 19.03 19.22 -12.97
N GLY A 95 18.09 19.06 -13.91
CA GLY A 95 18.29 19.19 -15.35
C GLY A 95 17.39 20.25 -15.99
N GLY A 96 17.33 20.30 -17.32
CA GLY A 96 16.41 21.18 -18.06
C GLY A 96 17.00 22.52 -18.54
N ILE A 97 18.28 22.81 -18.25
CA ILE A 97 19.00 23.95 -18.83
C ILE A 97 20.24 23.42 -19.59
N PRO A 98 20.24 23.45 -20.93
CA PRO A 98 21.36 22.93 -21.73
C PRO A 98 22.69 23.61 -21.37
N GLY A 99 23.73 22.81 -21.11
CA GLY A 99 25.08 23.31 -20.86
C GLY A 99 25.33 23.91 -19.47
N LYS A 100 24.34 23.90 -18.55
CA LYS A 100 24.48 24.47 -17.20
C LYS A 100 24.38 23.38 -16.14
N LYS A 101 25.29 23.39 -15.16
CA LYS A 101 25.15 22.58 -13.95
C LYS A 101 24.14 23.23 -13.03
N CYS A 102 22.99 22.61 -12.83
CA CYS A 102 21.86 23.16 -12.07
C CYS A 102 21.83 22.77 -10.58
N GLY A 103 22.87 22.12 -10.07
CA GLY A 103 22.91 21.60 -8.69
C GLY A 103 22.10 20.32 -8.52
N ALA A 104 21.81 19.95 -7.26
CA ALA A 104 21.00 18.78 -6.91
C ALA A 104 19.90 19.17 -5.91
N ILE A 105 18.79 18.45 -5.94
CA ILE A 105 17.71 18.54 -4.95
C ILE A 105 17.74 17.29 -4.07
N ILE A 106 17.48 17.51 -2.78
CA ILE A 106 17.31 16.45 -1.79
C ILE A 106 15.84 16.41 -1.41
N LEU A 107 15.21 15.27 -1.62
CA LEU A 107 13.84 14.97 -1.24
C LEU A 107 13.87 14.04 -0.04
N SER A 108 13.08 14.35 0.99
CA SER A 108 12.90 13.48 2.16
C SER A 108 11.41 13.21 2.34
N ALA A 109 11.05 11.94 2.53
CA ALA A 109 9.68 11.52 2.80
C ALA A 109 9.52 11.13 4.27
N GLU A 110 8.85 12.00 5.02
CA GLU A 110 8.40 11.71 6.38
C GLU A 110 6.91 11.33 6.36
N GLU A 111 6.59 10.18 6.95
CA GLU A 111 5.21 9.84 7.18
C GLU A 111 4.75 10.57 8.45
N LEU A 112 3.71 11.40 8.35
CA LEU A 112 3.18 12.10 9.50
C LEU A 112 2.76 11.08 10.56
N SER A 113 3.37 11.20 11.75
CA SER A 113 3.13 10.37 12.92
C SER A 113 1.72 10.59 13.47
N ASN A 114 0.74 10.02 12.77
CA ASN A 114 -0.53 9.68 13.39
C ASN A 114 -0.21 8.60 14.44
N CYS A 115 -0.73 8.70 15.66
CA CYS A 115 -0.71 7.58 16.60
C CYS A 115 -1.28 6.35 15.87
N ARG A 116 -0.39 5.41 15.51
CA ARG A 116 -0.70 4.20 14.72
C ARG A 116 -1.19 3.07 15.61
N ASP A 117 -1.39 3.36 16.88
CA ASP A 117 -1.87 2.37 17.82
C ASP A 117 -3.37 2.19 17.64
N SER A 118 -3.79 0.94 17.75
CA SER A 118 -5.16 0.50 17.69
C SER A 118 -5.45 -0.25 18.99
N ALA A 119 -6.54 0.12 19.65
CA ALA A 119 -6.99 -0.54 20.87
C ALA A 119 -7.87 -1.73 20.49
N LEU A 120 -7.39 -2.95 20.73
CA LEU A 120 -8.17 -4.17 20.65
C LEU A 120 -8.88 -4.39 21.99
N MET A 121 -10.20 -4.50 21.95
CA MET A 121 -11.02 -4.56 23.16
C MET A 121 -12.11 -5.61 23.03
N GLN A 122 -12.49 -6.21 24.16
CA GLN A 122 -13.68 -7.05 24.24
C GLN A 122 -14.50 -6.66 25.46
N PHE A 123 -15.82 -6.66 25.31
CA PHE A 123 -16.76 -6.31 26.37
C PHE A 123 -17.82 -7.39 26.55
N CYS A 124 -18.38 -7.46 27.75
CA CYS A 124 -19.66 -8.10 28.00
C CYS A 124 -20.56 -7.17 28.82
N ALA A 125 -21.85 -7.49 28.87
CA ALA A 125 -22.76 -6.87 29.80
C ALA A 125 -23.49 -7.91 30.65
N ASN A 126 -24.10 -7.45 31.73
CA ASN A 126 -24.82 -8.29 32.68
C ASN A 126 -26.07 -7.57 33.17
N LYS A 127 -27.19 -8.30 33.19
CA LYS A 127 -28.51 -7.86 33.66
C LYS A 127 -28.96 -6.53 33.03
N LEU A 128 -28.78 -6.40 31.71
CA LEU A 128 -29.34 -5.26 30.97
C LEU A 128 -30.86 -5.19 31.13
N ASP A 129 -31.41 -3.97 31.08
CA ASP A 129 -32.85 -3.77 31.05
C ASP A 129 -33.46 -4.42 29.79
N LYS A 130 -34.52 -5.21 29.98
CA LYS A 130 -35.38 -5.70 28.90
C LYS A 130 -36.19 -4.54 28.31
N LYS A 131 -36.18 -4.35 26.98
CA LYS A 131 -37.08 -3.41 26.29
C LYS A 131 -38.17 -4.10 25.47
N ASP A 132 -37.87 -5.24 24.88
CA ASP A 132 -38.84 -6.01 24.11
C ASP A 132 -40.03 -6.58 24.92
N PHE A 133 -41.21 -6.55 24.30
CA PHE A 133 -42.42 -7.16 24.85
C PHE A 133 -42.36 -8.71 24.78
N PHE A 134 -41.97 -9.28 23.63
CA PHE A 134 -41.95 -10.72 23.35
C PHE A 134 -40.54 -11.29 23.08
N GLY A 135 -39.61 -11.03 24.00
CA GLY A 135 -38.23 -11.51 23.91
C GLY A 135 -37.37 -10.86 24.98
N LYS A 136 -36.09 -11.18 25.09
CA LYS A 136 -35.12 -10.28 25.74
C LYS A 136 -34.62 -9.29 24.69
N SER A 137 -33.96 -8.24 25.14
CA SER A 137 -33.31 -7.28 24.25
C SER A 137 -32.29 -7.92 23.31
N ASP A 138 -32.04 -7.22 22.21
CA ASP A 138 -31.02 -7.40 21.18
C ASP A 138 -29.92 -6.32 21.32
N PRO A 139 -29.10 -6.34 22.40
CA PRO A 139 -28.22 -5.23 22.73
C PRO A 139 -27.03 -5.01 21.77
N PHE A 140 -26.70 -3.74 21.54
CA PHE A 140 -25.45 -3.28 20.93
C PHE A 140 -24.93 -2.01 21.62
N MET A 141 -23.64 -1.69 21.42
CA MET A 141 -23.00 -0.49 21.96
C MET A 141 -22.55 0.47 20.85
N VAL A 142 -22.58 1.76 21.15
CA VAL A 142 -22.01 2.82 20.31
C VAL A 142 -21.01 3.62 21.14
N PHE A 143 -19.77 3.71 20.63
CA PHE A 143 -18.68 4.43 21.25
C PHE A 143 -18.56 5.83 20.63
N TYR A 144 -18.43 6.83 21.49
CA TYR A 144 -18.29 8.23 21.10
C TYR A 144 -17.06 8.86 21.75
N ARG A 145 -16.30 9.65 20.98
CA ARG A 145 -15.27 10.56 21.50
C ARG A 145 -15.87 11.95 21.69
N SER A 146 -15.58 12.59 22.83
CA SER A 146 -15.87 14.02 23.02
C SER A 146 -14.96 14.93 22.19
N ASN A 147 -15.52 15.92 21.52
CA ASN A 147 -14.80 16.96 20.80
C ASN A 147 -14.54 18.18 21.70
N GLU A 148 -13.67 19.10 21.25
CA GLU A 148 -13.30 20.30 22.03
C GLU A 148 -14.48 21.28 22.21
N ASP A 149 -15.42 21.26 21.26
CA ASP A 149 -16.66 22.04 21.30
C ASP A 149 -17.77 21.39 22.17
N GLY A 150 -17.47 20.28 22.85
CA GLY A 150 -18.42 19.54 23.68
C GLY A 150 -19.35 18.61 22.90
N THR A 151 -19.24 18.53 21.58
CA THR A 151 -19.99 17.56 20.76
C THR A 151 -19.38 16.16 20.84
N PHE A 152 -20.07 15.16 20.30
CA PHE A 152 -19.60 13.77 20.29
C PHE A 152 -19.52 13.22 18.87
N THR A 153 -18.44 12.50 18.57
CA THR A 153 -18.25 11.81 17.28
C THR A 153 -18.28 10.31 17.49
N ILE A 154 -19.02 9.57 16.66
CA ILE A 154 -19.04 8.11 16.69
C ILE A 154 -17.66 7.57 16.28
N CYS A 155 -17.11 6.69 17.10
CA CYS A 155 -15.83 6.02 16.83
C CYS A 155 -16.05 4.56 16.41
N HIS A 156 -17.08 3.89 16.94
CA HIS A 156 -17.36 2.49 16.65
C HIS A 156 -18.80 2.10 17.06
N LYS A 157 -19.33 1.06 16.42
CA LYS A 157 -20.59 0.40 16.78
C LYS A 157 -20.37 -1.12 16.75
N THR A 158 -20.72 -1.80 17.84
CA THR A 158 -20.59 -3.26 17.93
C THR A 158 -21.67 -3.96 17.10
N GLU A 159 -21.53 -5.28 16.94
CA GLU A 159 -22.61 -6.12 16.46
C GLU A 159 -23.80 -6.16 17.44
N VAL A 160 -24.95 -6.59 16.91
CA VAL A 160 -26.18 -6.83 17.67
C VAL A 160 -26.18 -8.28 18.16
N VAL A 161 -26.28 -8.47 19.48
CA VAL A 161 -26.37 -9.81 20.08
C VAL A 161 -27.83 -10.09 20.44
N LYS A 162 -28.46 -11.05 19.75
CA LYS A 162 -29.91 -11.23 19.86
C LYS A 162 -30.37 -11.92 21.15
N ASN A 163 -31.53 -11.50 21.65
CA ASN A 163 -32.34 -12.12 22.69
C ASN A 163 -31.55 -12.46 23.96
N THR A 164 -30.81 -11.48 24.48
CA THR A 164 -30.01 -11.62 25.70
C THR A 164 -29.94 -10.33 26.52
N LEU A 165 -29.91 -10.47 27.85
CA LEU A 165 -29.62 -9.38 28.77
C LEU A 165 -28.16 -9.42 29.27
N ASN A 166 -27.39 -10.41 28.80
CA ASN A 166 -26.00 -10.64 29.18
C ASN A 166 -25.16 -10.90 27.92
N PRO A 167 -25.09 -9.94 26.98
CA PRO A 167 -24.31 -10.09 25.75
C PRO A 167 -22.81 -10.21 26.05
N VAL A 168 -22.14 -11.01 25.24
CA VAL A 168 -20.69 -10.98 25.07
C VAL A 168 -20.46 -10.59 23.62
N TRP A 169 -19.88 -9.40 23.40
CA TRP A 169 -19.58 -8.94 22.05
C TRP A 169 -18.25 -9.54 21.58
N GLN A 170 -18.09 -9.68 20.27
CA GLN A 170 -16.84 -10.09 19.63
C GLN A 170 -15.74 -9.07 19.92
N PRO A 171 -14.46 -9.48 19.99
CA PRO A 171 -13.35 -8.53 20.05
C PRO A 171 -13.38 -7.58 18.85
N PHE A 172 -13.12 -6.30 19.08
CA PHE A 172 -13.09 -5.27 18.03
C PHE A 172 -11.95 -4.28 18.27
N THR A 173 -11.55 -3.60 17.20
CA THR A 173 -10.44 -2.64 17.20
C THR A 173 -10.93 -1.23 16.93
N ILE A 174 -10.43 -0.26 17.70
CA ILE A 174 -10.62 1.17 17.43
C ILE A 174 -9.26 1.87 17.40
N PRO A 175 -8.94 2.66 16.35
CA PRO A 175 -7.72 3.47 16.36
C PRO A 175 -7.65 4.37 17.59
N VAL A 176 -6.51 4.40 18.29
CA VAL A 176 -6.33 5.20 19.51
C VAL A 176 -6.62 6.68 19.24
N ARG A 177 -6.23 7.17 18.06
CA ARG A 177 -6.59 8.53 17.63
C ARG A 177 -8.11 8.74 17.52
N ALA A 178 -8.86 7.76 17.02
CA ALA A 178 -10.31 7.87 16.94
C ALA A 178 -10.92 7.94 18.35
N LEU A 179 -10.40 7.18 19.31
CA LEU A 179 -10.85 7.19 20.71
C LEU A 179 -10.55 8.51 21.44
N CYS A 180 -9.33 9.04 21.29
CA CYS A 180 -8.82 10.05 22.22
C CYS A 180 -8.14 11.26 21.54
N ASN A 181 -7.83 11.16 20.25
CA ASN A 181 -7.16 12.18 19.45
C ASN A 181 -5.89 12.77 20.11
N GLY A 182 -5.09 11.92 20.77
CA GLY A 182 -3.85 12.31 21.46
C GLY A 182 -4.02 12.72 22.92
N ASP A 183 -5.24 12.94 23.40
CA ASP A 183 -5.55 13.23 24.80
C ASP A 183 -6.10 11.97 25.48
N TYR A 184 -5.26 11.25 26.21
CA TYR A 184 -5.61 9.97 26.84
C TYR A 184 -6.63 10.06 27.98
N ASP A 185 -6.90 11.27 28.46
CA ASP A 185 -7.92 11.53 29.49
C ASP A 185 -9.24 12.04 28.88
N ARG A 186 -9.29 12.21 27.54
CA ARG A 186 -10.48 12.60 26.80
C ARG A 186 -11.63 11.64 27.08
N THR A 187 -12.82 12.22 27.30
CA THR A 187 -14.03 11.46 27.61
C THR A 187 -14.48 10.62 26.42
N ILE A 188 -14.63 9.33 26.67
CA ILE A 188 -15.28 8.37 25.79
C ILE A 188 -16.65 8.09 26.39
N LYS A 189 -17.72 8.39 25.66
CA LYS A 189 -19.09 8.04 26.05
C LYS A 189 -19.48 6.75 25.33
N VAL A 190 -20.08 5.82 26.06
CA VAL A 190 -20.59 4.56 25.50
C VAL A 190 -22.08 4.49 25.77
N GLU A 191 -22.85 4.33 24.71
CA GLU A 191 -24.30 4.19 24.79
C GLU A 191 -24.69 2.75 24.46
N VAL A 192 -25.61 2.19 25.24
CA VAL A 192 -26.15 0.84 25.09
C VAL A 192 -27.59 0.96 24.59
N TYR A 193 -27.89 0.25 23.52
CA TYR A 193 -29.19 0.26 22.85
C TYR A 193 -29.73 -1.15 22.71
N ASP A 194 -31.05 -1.25 22.64
CA ASP A 194 -31.78 -2.40 22.13
C ASP A 194 -32.03 -2.22 20.63
N TRP A 195 -31.78 -3.25 19.82
CA TRP A 195 -32.01 -3.15 18.38
C TRP A 195 -33.48 -3.42 18.03
N ASP A 196 -34.03 -2.56 17.20
CA ASP A 196 -35.41 -2.59 16.73
C ASP A 196 -35.45 -2.60 15.21
N ARG A 197 -36.34 -3.40 14.63
CA ARG A 197 -36.42 -3.61 13.17
C ARG A 197 -36.80 -2.36 12.38
N ASP A 198 -37.50 -1.43 12.99
CA ASP A 198 -37.94 -0.18 12.37
C ASP A 198 -36.90 0.96 12.45
N GLY A 199 -35.74 0.70 13.08
CA GLY A 199 -34.66 1.66 13.26
C GLY A 199 -34.82 2.58 14.48
N SER A 200 -35.91 2.46 15.24
CA SER A 200 -36.18 3.27 16.44
C SER A 200 -35.57 2.70 17.72
N HIS A 201 -34.30 2.27 17.62
CA HIS A 201 -33.57 1.55 18.67
C HIS A 201 -33.76 2.11 20.08
N ASP A 202 -34.25 1.26 20.98
CA ASP A 202 -34.58 1.63 22.34
C ASP A 202 -33.33 1.88 23.22
N PHE A 203 -33.20 3.09 23.75
CA PHE A 203 -32.07 3.45 24.61
C PHE A 203 -32.12 2.72 25.97
N ILE A 204 -31.11 1.89 26.26
CA ILE A 204 -30.95 1.19 27.53
C ILE A 204 -30.31 2.14 28.55
N GLY A 205 -29.14 2.69 28.25
CA GLY A 205 -28.45 3.66 29.10
C GLY A 205 -27.03 3.95 28.58
N ASP A 206 -26.31 4.80 29.30
CA ASP A 206 -24.94 5.20 28.95
C ASP A 206 -23.98 5.17 30.14
N PHE A 207 -22.69 5.19 29.84
CA PHE A 207 -21.61 5.44 30.79
C PHE A 207 -20.46 6.18 30.10
N THR A 208 -19.53 6.70 30.90
CA THR A 208 -18.31 7.36 30.40
C THR A 208 -17.05 6.70 30.93
N THR A 209 -15.98 6.79 30.15
CA THR A 209 -14.63 6.30 30.48
C THR A 209 -13.58 7.16 29.76
N SER A 210 -12.30 6.77 29.81
CA SER A 210 -11.22 7.36 29.03
C SER A 210 -10.26 6.28 28.53
N TYR A 211 -9.41 6.61 27.55
CA TYR A 211 -8.37 5.68 27.09
C TYR A 211 -7.46 5.24 28.24
N ARG A 212 -7.10 6.16 29.15
CA ARG A 212 -6.28 5.87 30.32
C ARG A 212 -6.92 4.84 31.26
N GLU A 213 -8.24 4.91 31.46
CA GLU A 213 -8.97 3.95 32.30
C GLU A 213 -9.07 2.59 31.61
N LEU A 214 -9.44 2.56 30.33
CA LEU A 214 -9.48 1.34 29.53
C LEU A 214 -8.11 0.64 29.49
N ALA A 215 -7.03 1.40 29.36
CA ALA A 215 -5.64 0.90 29.33
C ALA A 215 -5.17 0.23 30.62
N ARG A 216 -5.94 0.33 31.73
CA ARG A 216 -5.68 -0.45 32.95
C ARG A 216 -6.08 -1.92 32.80
N GLY A 217 -6.71 -2.31 31.69
CA GLY A 217 -7.06 -3.70 31.39
C GLY A 217 -8.21 -4.24 32.23
N GLN A 218 -8.34 -5.57 32.27
CA GLN A 218 -9.40 -6.22 33.03
C GLN A 218 -9.17 -5.99 34.53
N SER A 219 -10.06 -5.21 35.16
CA SER A 219 -10.00 -4.94 36.59
C SER A 219 -11.38 -4.55 37.11
N GLN A 220 -11.53 -4.55 38.43
CA GLN A 220 -12.73 -4.02 39.10
C GLN A 220 -13.05 -2.56 38.73
N PHE A 221 -12.07 -1.82 38.19
CA PHE A 221 -12.23 -0.43 37.77
C PHE A 221 -12.85 -0.29 36.37
N ASN A 222 -12.86 -1.35 35.56
CA ASN A 222 -13.48 -1.36 34.23
C ASN A 222 -14.80 -2.14 34.21
N VAL A 223 -15.59 -1.93 35.26
CA VAL A 223 -16.99 -2.36 35.39
C VAL A 223 -17.85 -1.10 35.50
N TYR A 224 -18.68 -0.84 34.49
CA TYR A 224 -19.45 0.39 34.35
C TYR A 224 -20.93 0.12 34.61
N GLU A 225 -21.54 0.93 35.48
CA GLU A 225 -22.99 0.93 35.62
C GLU A 225 -23.63 1.63 34.42
N VAL A 226 -24.59 0.97 33.78
CA VAL A 226 -25.32 1.54 32.64
C VAL A 226 -26.45 2.41 33.16
N ILE A 227 -26.39 3.72 32.90
CA ILE A 227 -27.33 4.68 33.48
C ILE A 227 -28.30 5.22 32.43
N ASN A 228 -29.60 5.05 32.70
CA ASN A 228 -30.66 5.74 31.97
C ASN A 228 -31.08 6.98 32.74
N THR A 229 -30.64 8.16 32.30
CA THR A 229 -30.92 9.44 32.97
C THR A 229 -32.42 9.71 33.11
N LYS A 230 -33.22 9.42 32.07
CA LYS A 230 -34.69 9.56 32.08
C LYS A 230 -35.34 8.64 33.14
N LYS A 231 -34.89 7.40 33.25
CA LYS A 231 -35.39 6.43 34.26
C LYS A 231 -34.96 6.84 35.68
N LYS A 232 -33.72 7.30 35.86
CA LYS A 232 -33.18 7.79 37.14
C LYS A 232 -33.98 8.97 37.69
N MET A 233 -34.36 9.93 36.82
CA MET A 233 -35.20 11.06 37.22
C MET A 233 -36.62 10.64 37.63
N LYS A 234 -37.17 9.58 36.99
CA LYS A 234 -38.56 9.14 37.23
C LYS A 234 -38.71 8.15 38.39
N LYS A 235 -37.70 7.32 38.67
CA LYS A 235 -37.81 6.20 39.63
C LYS A 235 -36.83 6.35 40.78
N LYS A 236 -37.33 6.71 41.97
CA LYS A 236 -36.51 6.91 43.20
C LYS A 236 -35.67 5.69 43.62
N LYS A 237 -36.10 4.45 43.30
CA LYS A 237 -35.36 3.20 43.60
C LYS A 237 -34.49 2.70 42.44
N TYR A 238 -34.32 3.49 41.39
CA TYR A 238 -33.47 3.10 40.27
C TYR A 238 -31.99 3.12 40.67
N VAL A 239 -31.30 2.00 40.39
CA VAL A 239 -29.85 1.87 40.59
C VAL A 239 -29.16 2.04 39.24
N ASN A 240 -29.30 1.04 38.35
CA ASN A 240 -28.77 1.04 37.00
C ASN A 240 -29.68 0.22 36.05
N SER A 241 -29.31 0.17 34.77
CA SER A 241 -29.96 -0.62 33.71
C SER A 241 -29.07 -1.79 33.29
N GLY A 242 -28.34 -2.37 34.26
CA GLY A 242 -27.30 -3.37 34.06
C GLY A 242 -25.89 -2.81 34.18
N THR A 243 -24.90 -3.67 33.95
CA THR A 243 -23.48 -3.32 33.98
C THR A 243 -22.77 -3.77 32.72
N VAL A 244 -21.78 -3.01 32.26
CA VAL A 244 -20.86 -3.38 31.16
C VAL A 244 -19.46 -3.60 31.74
N THR A 245 -18.77 -4.64 31.31
CA THR A 245 -17.43 -5.01 31.79
C THR A 245 -16.48 -5.15 30.62
N LEU A 246 -15.31 -4.51 30.73
CA LEU A 246 -14.18 -4.73 29.84
C LEU A 246 -13.53 -6.09 30.15
N LEU A 247 -13.60 -7.02 29.20
CA LEU A 247 -13.03 -8.36 29.31
C LEU A 247 -11.54 -8.36 28.96
N SER A 248 -11.14 -7.63 27.93
CA SER A 248 -9.76 -7.52 27.48
C SER A 248 -9.49 -6.15 26.87
N PHE A 249 -8.25 -5.69 27.01
CA PHE A 249 -7.73 -4.49 26.36
C PHE A 249 -6.25 -4.70 26.04
N SER A 250 -5.89 -4.55 24.78
CA SER A 250 -4.52 -4.51 24.32
C SER A 250 -4.35 -3.37 23.33
N VAL A 251 -3.13 -2.84 23.28
CA VAL A 251 -2.73 -1.82 22.32
C VAL A 251 -1.81 -2.49 21.33
N GLU A 252 -2.19 -2.46 20.06
CA GLU A 252 -1.39 -3.00 18.97
C GLU A 252 -0.99 -1.84 18.06
N SER A 253 0.31 -1.68 17.83
CA SER A 253 0.79 -0.75 16.82
C SER A 253 0.50 -1.32 15.43
N GLU A 254 -0.23 -0.57 14.63
CA GLU A 254 -0.43 -0.88 13.21
C GLU A 254 0.81 -0.45 12.43
N PHE A 255 1.55 -1.43 11.93
CA PHE A 255 2.64 -1.19 11.00
C PHE A 255 2.09 -1.09 9.58
N THR A 256 2.62 -0.12 8.82
CA THR A 256 2.30 0.04 7.40
C THR A 256 3.30 -0.73 6.55
N PHE A 257 2.97 -0.97 5.28
CA PHE A 257 3.92 -1.55 4.31
C PHE A 257 5.27 -0.82 4.30
N LEU A 258 5.25 0.52 4.31
CA LEU A 258 6.45 1.34 4.28
C LEU A 258 7.30 1.20 5.55
N ASP A 259 6.72 0.88 6.70
CA ASP A 259 7.50 0.65 7.92
C ASP A 259 8.46 -0.53 7.75
N TYR A 260 8.02 -1.59 7.08
CA TYR A 260 8.86 -2.76 6.81
C TYR A 260 9.92 -2.47 5.76
N ILE A 261 9.56 -1.75 4.69
CA ILE A 261 10.54 -1.32 3.67
C ILE A 261 11.62 -0.45 4.31
N LYS A 262 11.24 0.53 5.14
CA LYS A 262 12.19 1.38 5.89
C LYS A 262 13.01 0.60 6.92
N GLY A 263 12.43 -0.47 7.47
CA GLY A 263 13.11 -1.44 8.34
C GLY A 263 14.03 -2.41 7.58
N GLY A 264 14.16 -2.28 6.25
CA GLY A 264 15.06 -3.09 5.43
C GLY A 264 14.46 -4.41 4.94
N THR A 265 13.15 -4.58 4.97
CA THR A 265 12.50 -5.69 4.26
C THR A 265 12.64 -5.50 2.76
N GLN A 266 13.15 -6.50 2.07
CA GLN A 266 13.33 -6.49 0.62
C GLN A 266 12.13 -7.11 -0.10
N ILE A 267 11.71 -6.49 -1.20
CA ILE A 267 10.71 -7.05 -2.11
C ILE A 267 11.42 -7.64 -3.32
N ASN A 268 11.42 -8.97 -3.43
CA ASN A 268 12.01 -9.68 -4.55
C ASN A 268 10.97 -9.82 -5.67
N PHE A 269 11.23 -9.22 -6.83
CA PHE A 269 10.32 -9.26 -7.96
C PHE A 269 10.74 -10.25 -9.03
N THR A 270 9.87 -11.20 -9.38
CA THR A 270 10.07 -12.20 -10.44
C THR A 270 9.03 -12.02 -11.53
N VAL A 271 9.44 -12.09 -12.79
CA VAL A 271 8.54 -11.99 -13.94
C VAL A 271 8.47 -13.35 -14.65
N ALA A 272 7.27 -13.79 -14.99
CA ALA A 272 6.97 -14.96 -15.80
C ALA A 272 6.11 -14.56 -17.01
N ILE A 273 6.64 -14.76 -18.20
CA ILE A 273 5.99 -14.40 -19.46
C ILE A 273 5.51 -15.66 -20.17
N ASP A 274 4.25 -15.65 -20.58
CA ASP A 274 3.65 -16.69 -21.40
C ASP A 274 4.21 -16.65 -22.84
N PHE A 275 4.72 -17.79 -23.32
CA PHE A 275 5.23 -18.00 -24.67
C PHE A 275 4.43 -19.10 -25.39
N THR A 276 3.15 -19.26 -25.07
CA THR A 276 2.30 -20.26 -25.70
C THR A 276 1.83 -19.84 -27.10
N ALA A 277 1.47 -20.82 -27.92
CA ALA A 277 1.11 -20.66 -29.33
C ALA A 277 -0.23 -19.93 -29.54
N SER A 278 -1.08 -19.81 -28.51
CA SER A 278 -2.32 -19.01 -28.56
C SER A 278 -2.04 -17.54 -28.86
N ASN A 279 -0.84 -17.05 -28.51
CA ASN A 279 -0.36 -15.71 -28.82
C ASN A 279 -0.09 -15.44 -30.31
N GLY A 280 -0.10 -16.47 -31.16
CA GLY A 280 0.19 -16.36 -32.59
C GLY A 280 1.67 -16.13 -32.90
N ASN A 281 2.05 -16.22 -34.18
CA ASN A 281 3.45 -16.11 -34.59
C ASN A 281 3.99 -14.68 -34.37
N PRO A 282 5.10 -14.47 -33.61
CA PRO A 282 5.64 -13.14 -33.33
C PRO A 282 6.05 -12.30 -34.56
N SER A 283 6.21 -12.94 -35.73
CA SER A 283 6.48 -12.25 -37.00
C SER A 283 5.22 -11.68 -37.67
N GLN A 284 4.03 -12.04 -37.20
CA GLN A 284 2.75 -11.58 -37.75
C GLN A 284 2.18 -10.45 -36.89
N SER A 285 1.65 -9.42 -37.54
CA SER A 285 1.06 -8.24 -36.88
C SER A 285 -0.15 -8.53 -36.01
N THR A 286 -0.78 -9.70 -36.19
CA THR A 286 -1.90 -10.18 -35.38
C THR A 286 -1.47 -10.86 -34.08
N SER A 287 -0.18 -11.15 -33.90
CA SER A 287 0.33 -11.78 -32.68
C SER A 287 0.36 -10.81 -31.51
N LEU A 288 0.03 -11.31 -30.32
CA LEU A 288 0.20 -10.55 -29.08
C LEU A 288 1.68 -10.32 -28.73
N HIS A 289 2.58 -11.12 -29.29
CA HIS A 289 4.04 -10.94 -29.21
C HIS A 289 4.63 -10.19 -30.40
N TYR A 290 3.82 -9.58 -31.27
CA TYR A 290 4.35 -8.91 -32.46
C TYR A 290 5.44 -7.90 -32.10
N MET A 291 6.61 -8.05 -32.72
CA MET A 291 7.77 -7.17 -32.50
C MET A 291 7.71 -5.98 -33.46
N ASN A 292 6.90 -4.98 -33.11
CA ASN A 292 6.84 -3.72 -33.85
C ASN A 292 8.05 -2.83 -33.49
N PRO A 293 8.79 -2.28 -34.47
CA PRO A 293 9.93 -1.39 -34.20
C PRO A 293 9.56 -0.03 -33.58
N TYR A 294 8.29 0.37 -33.61
CA TYR A 294 7.82 1.69 -33.15
C TYR A 294 6.92 1.65 -31.90
N GLN A 295 6.33 0.50 -31.58
CA GLN A 295 5.34 0.38 -30.51
C GLN A 295 5.56 -0.91 -29.72
N LEU A 296 5.40 -0.80 -28.40
CA LEU A 296 5.43 -1.97 -27.52
C LEU A 296 4.16 -2.81 -27.71
N ASN A 297 4.31 -4.13 -27.69
CA ASN A 297 3.17 -5.03 -27.64
C ASN A 297 2.57 -5.10 -26.23
N ALA A 298 1.42 -5.78 -26.08
CA ALA A 298 0.68 -5.81 -24.81
C ALA A 298 1.51 -6.37 -23.66
N TYR A 299 2.32 -7.41 -23.91
CA TYR A 299 3.24 -7.97 -22.92
C TYR A 299 4.28 -6.96 -22.45
N ALA A 300 4.95 -6.28 -23.39
CA ALA A 300 5.96 -5.30 -23.07
C ALA A 300 5.38 -4.06 -22.37
N MET A 301 4.17 -3.63 -22.75
CA MET A 301 3.47 -2.54 -22.06
C MET A 301 3.07 -2.92 -20.62
N ALA A 302 2.51 -4.11 -20.42
CA ALA A 302 2.14 -4.63 -19.10
C ALA A 302 3.38 -4.76 -18.20
N LEU A 303 4.46 -5.35 -18.72
CA LEU A 303 5.73 -5.47 -18.02
C LEU A 303 6.27 -4.11 -17.61
N LYS A 304 6.27 -3.13 -18.51
CA LYS A 304 6.75 -1.78 -18.23
C LYS A 304 5.89 -1.09 -17.17
N ALA A 305 4.57 -1.15 -17.29
CA ALA A 305 3.66 -0.48 -16.38
C ALA A 305 3.76 -1.00 -14.93
N VAL A 306 3.86 -2.31 -14.74
CA VAL A 306 3.97 -2.92 -13.40
C VAL A 306 5.41 -2.86 -12.89
N GLY A 307 6.36 -3.24 -13.74
CA GLY A 307 7.77 -3.33 -13.39
C GLY A 307 8.39 -1.98 -13.04
N GLU A 308 7.98 -0.89 -13.71
CA GLU A 308 8.55 0.43 -13.45
C GLU A 308 8.34 0.93 -12.02
N ILE A 309 7.28 0.44 -11.36
CA ILE A 309 6.93 0.85 -10.00
C ILE A 309 7.46 -0.14 -8.98
N ILE A 310 7.32 -1.45 -9.24
CA ILE A 310 7.78 -2.46 -8.29
C ILE A 310 9.31 -2.42 -8.13
N GLN A 311 10.06 -2.10 -9.18
CA GLN A 311 11.52 -2.03 -9.12
C GLN A 311 12.06 -0.99 -8.14
N ASP A 312 11.25 -0.04 -7.66
CA ASP A 312 11.68 0.95 -6.66
C ASP A 312 11.71 0.39 -5.24
N TYR A 313 11.08 -0.78 -5.01
CA TYR A 313 11.09 -1.49 -3.72
C TYR A 313 12.12 -2.63 -3.68
N ASP A 314 12.80 -2.88 -4.80
CA ASP A 314 13.92 -3.81 -4.90
C ASP A 314 15.24 -3.03 -4.83
N SER A 315 16.13 -3.42 -3.92
CA SER A 315 17.36 -2.67 -3.65
C SER A 315 18.45 -2.86 -4.71
N ASP A 316 18.51 -4.03 -5.36
CA ASP A 316 19.56 -4.33 -6.34
C ASP A 316 19.06 -4.24 -7.79
N LYS A 317 17.74 -4.23 -7.98
CA LYS A 317 17.07 -4.17 -9.28
C LYS A 317 17.46 -5.30 -10.21
N MET A 318 17.85 -6.45 -9.65
CA MET A 318 18.15 -7.67 -10.37
C MET A 318 16.93 -8.58 -10.30
N PHE A 319 16.29 -8.80 -11.44
CA PHE A 319 15.00 -9.49 -11.49
C PHE A 319 15.10 -10.82 -12.22
N PRO A 320 14.74 -11.96 -11.60
CA PRO A 320 14.56 -13.20 -12.32
C PRO A 320 13.47 -13.05 -13.39
N ALA A 321 13.84 -13.36 -14.63
CA ALA A 321 12.94 -13.28 -15.77
C ALA A 321 12.75 -14.67 -16.39
N LEU A 322 11.54 -15.21 -16.30
CA LEU A 322 11.18 -16.54 -16.73
C LEU A 322 10.19 -16.49 -17.90
N GLY A 323 10.28 -17.46 -18.79
CA GLY A 323 9.28 -17.78 -19.79
C GLY A 323 8.66 -19.15 -19.52
N PHE A 324 7.45 -19.39 -20.03
CA PHE A 324 6.80 -20.69 -19.95
C PHE A 324 5.95 -21.01 -21.18
N GLY A 325 5.80 -22.30 -21.51
CA GLY A 325 4.92 -22.77 -22.59
C GLY A 325 5.57 -22.77 -23.97
N ALA A 326 6.90 -22.84 -24.05
CA ALA A 326 7.65 -22.84 -25.32
C ALA A 326 8.46 -24.12 -25.53
N LYS A 327 8.82 -24.39 -26.78
CA LYS A 327 9.86 -25.36 -27.13
C LYS A 327 11.21 -24.66 -27.20
N LEU A 328 12.18 -25.17 -26.47
CA LEU A 328 13.53 -24.60 -26.41
C LEU A 328 14.47 -25.25 -27.43
N PRO A 329 15.39 -24.50 -28.04
CA PRO A 329 16.48 -25.08 -28.82
C PRO A 329 17.50 -25.80 -27.91
N PRO A 330 18.31 -26.73 -28.46
CA PRO A 330 18.31 -27.19 -29.85
C PRO A 330 17.34 -28.34 -30.13
N ASP A 331 16.83 -29.01 -29.10
CA ASP A 331 16.10 -30.28 -29.23
C ASP A 331 14.57 -30.15 -29.23
N GLY A 332 14.05 -28.93 -29.10
CA GLY A 332 12.63 -28.64 -29.17
C GLY A 332 11.85 -29.17 -27.97
N ARG A 333 12.52 -29.37 -26.82
CA ARG A 333 11.85 -29.77 -25.57
C ARG A 333 10.89 -28.68 -25.11
N VAL A 334 9.67 -29.11 -24.78
CA VAL A 334 8.67 -28.24 -24.15
C VAL A 334 9.15 -27.88 -22.75
N SER A 335 9.20 -26.59 -22.46
CA SER A 335 9.49 -26.07 -21.13
C SER A 335 8.34 -25.20 -20.64
N HIS A 336 7.97 -25.41 -19.39
CA HIS A 336 7.02 -24.57 -18.65
C HIS A 336 7.72 -23.65 -17.64
N GLU A 337 9.05 -23.55 -17.73
CA GLU A 337 9.88 -22.63 -16.95
C GLU A 337 11.27 -22.57 -17.58
N PHE A 338 11.67 -21.40 -18.09
CA PHE A 338 13.02 -21.20 -18.63
C PHE A 338 13.48 -19.75 -18.44
N PRO A 339 14.78 -19.50 -18.22
CA PRO A 339 15.30 -18.14 -18.11
C PRO A 339 15.21 -17.41 -19.45
N LEU A 340 14.63 -16.21 -19.47
CA LEU A 340 14.52 -15.42 -20.70
C LEU A 340 15.89 -15.00 -21.25
N ASN A 341 16.86 -14.77 -20.35
CA ASN A 341 18.24 -14.42 -20.72
C ASN A 341 19.06 -15.65 -21.21
N GLY A 342 18.48 -16.85 -21.22
CA GLY A 342 19.13 -18.09 -21.66
C GLY A 342 20.14 -18.69 -20.66
N ASN A 343 20.34 -18.07 -19.50
CA ASN A 343 21.28 -18.56 -18.47
C ASN A 343 20.53 -19.27 -17.34
N ILE A 344 20.65 -20.61 -17.31
CA ILE A 344 20.00 -21.48 -16.32
C ILE A 344 20.56 -21.26 -14.91
N GLU A 345 21.84 -20.92 -14.80
CA GLU A 345 22.47 -20.69 -13.50
C GLU A 345 22.15 -19.30 -12.93
N ASN A 346 21.83 -18.34 -13.80
CA ASN A 346 21.55 -16.97 -13.41
C ASN A 346 20.42 -16.35 -14.26
N PRO A 347 19.14 -16.50 -13.86
CA PRO A 347 17.99 -15.96 -14.58
C PRO A 347 17.82 -14.44 -14.41
N TYR A 348 18.71 -13.75 -13.70
CA TYR A 348 18.53 -12.36 -13.31
C TYR A 348 18.85 -11.38 -14.46
N CYS A 349 17.98 -10.39 -14.62
CA CYS A 349 18.08 -9.28 -15.57
C CYS A 349 18.24 -7.95 -14.82
N ASN A 350 19.05 -7.05 -15.35
CA ASN A 350 19.28 -5.73 -14.75
C ASN A 350 18.14 -4.76 -15.13
N GLY A 351 17.26 -4.47 -14.19
CA GLY A 351 16.12 -3.58 -14.38
C GLY A 351 15.08 -4.10 -15.37
N ILE A 352 14.00 -3.34 -15.54
CA ILE A 352 12.91 -3.69 -16.47
C ILE A 352 13.38 -3.68 -17.93
N GLU A 353 14.28 -2.78 -18.29
CA GLU A 353 14.86 -2.73 -19.63
C GLU A 353 15.67 -3.99 -19.94
N GLY A 354 16.39 -4.56 -18.95
CA GLY A 354 17.08 -5.85 -19.11
C GLY A 354 16.11 -7.02 -19.30
N ILE A 355 14.95 -7.01 -18.63
CA ILE A 355 13.90 -8.02 -18.85
C ILE A 355 13.33 -7.88 -20.27
N LEU A 356 13.07 -6.66 -20.74
CA LEU A 356 12.55 -6.39 -22.09
C LEU A 356 13.53 -6.88 -23.17
N GLU A 357 14.82 -6.63 -23.01
CA GLU A 357 15.85 -7.13 -23.92
C GLU A 357 15.87 -8.67 -23.95
N ALA A 358 15.88 -9.31 -22.78
CA ALA A 358 15.85 -10.77 -22.67
C ALA A 358 14.57 -11.38 -23.29
N TYR A 359 13.41 -10.76 -23.05
CA TYR A 359 12.13 -11.14 -23.66
C TYR A 359 12.20 -11.10 -25.20
N HIS A 360 12.68 -9.99 -25.77
CA HIS A 360 12.81 -9.85 -27.22
C HIS A 360 13.83 -10.81 -27.84
N GLN A 361 14.92 -11.11 -27.13
CA GLN A 361 15.89 -12.11 -27.56
C GLN A 361 15.28 -13.51 -27.53
N SER A 362 14.57 -13.85 -26.45
CA SER A 362 13.92 -15.15 -26.28
C SER A 362 12.88 -15.42 -27.36
N LEU A 363 12.07 -14.42 -27.72
CA LEU A 363 11.08 -14.54 -28.81
C LEU A 363 11.67 -14.90 -30.18
N LYS A 364 12.96 -14.64 -30.40
CA LYS A 364 13.65 -14.99 -31.66
C LYS A 364 14.21 -16.41 -31.65
N THR A 365 14.37 -17.02 -30.48
CA THR A 365 15.09 -18.29 -30.33
C THR A 365 14.16 -19.44 -29.97
N VAL A 366 13.10 -19.20 -29.22
CA VAL A 366 12.15 -20.24 -28.80
C VAL A 366 11.02 -20.40 -29.81
N GLN A 367 10.40 -21.57 -29.83
CA GLN A 367 9.19 -21.82 -30.60
C GLN A 367 7.99 -21.80 -29.65
N LEU A 368 7.03 -20.89 -29.90
CA LEU A 368 5.80 -20.83 -29.09
C LEU A 368 5.03 -22.15 -29.17
N TYR A 369 4.57 -22.65 -28.01
CA TYR A 369 3.93 -23.98 -27.94
C TYR A 369 2.86 -24.05 -26.83
N GLY A 370 2.81 -25.11 -26.03
CA GLY A 370 1.86 -25.25 -24.94
C GLY A 370 2.04 -26.59 -24.23
N PRO A 371 1.19 -26.91 -23.26
CA PRO A 371 0.08 -26.10 -22.73
C PRO A 371 0.52 -24.89 -21.89
N THR A 372 -0.44 -24.06 -21.50
CA THR A 372 -0.24 -22.91 -20.60
C THR A 372 -0.33 -23.36 -19.15
N ASN A 373 0.82 -23.50 -18.49
CA ASN A 373 0.91 -24.06 -17.14
C ASN A 373 1.54 -23.06 -16.18
N PHE A 374 0.83 -22.64 -15.13
CA PHE A 374 1.35 -21.68 -14.13
C PHE A 374 1.99 -22.38 -12.93
N ALA A 375 1.60 -23.61 -12.62
CA ALA A 375 2.08 -24.30 -11.44
C ALA A 375 3.62 -24.37 -11.36
N PRO A 376 4.38 -24.57 -12.46
CA PRO A 376 5.84 -24.58 -12.41
C PRO A 376 6.42 -23.25 -11.89
N VAL A 377 6.05 -22.11 -12.49
CA VAL A 377 6.56 -20.80 -12.10
C VAL A 377 6.09 -20.36 -10.71
N VAL A 378 4.87 -20.72 -10.31
CA VAL A 378 4.38 -20.48 -8.94
C VAL A 378 5.19 -21.29 -7.93
N ASN A 379 5.42 -22.58 -8.19
CA ASN A 379 6.23 -23.43 -7.32
C ASN A 379 7.71 -23.00 -7.28
N HIS A 380 8.24 -22.44 -8.37
CA HIS A 380 9.57 -21.87 -8.40
C HIS A 380 9.71 -20.79 -7.32
N VAL A 381 8.89 -19.75 -7.38
CA VAL A 381 8.93 -18.63 -6.42
C VAL A 381 8.61 -19.11 -5.00
N ALA A 382 7.64 -20.01 -4.84
CA ALA A 382 7.30 -20.58 -3.54
C ALA A 382 8.48 -21.29 -2.86
N ARG A 383 9.39 -21.93 -3.62
CA ARG A 383 10.59 -22.55 -3.02
C ARG A 383 11.53 -21.52 -2.39
N TYR A 384 11.72 -20.37 -3.03
CA TYR A 384 12.53 -19.28 -2.47
C TYR A 384 11.83 -18.63 -1.27
N ALA A 385 10.53 -18.35 -1.40
CA ALA A 385 9.74 -17.79 -0.30
C ALA A 385 9.71 -18.73 0.93
N ALA A 386 9.72 -20.04 0.73
CA ALA A 386 9.78 -21.00 1.83
C ALA A 386 11.08 -20.95 2.63
N ALA A 387 12.18 -20.49 2.04
CA ALA A 387 13.51 -20.44 2.66
C ALA A 387 13.69 -19.24 3.60
N VAL A 388 12.85 -18.20 3.50
CA VAL A 388 12.99 -16.96 4.27
C VAL A 388 11.66 -16.59 4.89
N GLN A 389 11.48 -16.85 6.19
CA GLN A 389 10.20 -16.64 6.89
C GLN A 389 10.28 -15.63 8.04
N ASP A 390 11.44 -15.00 8.24
CA ASP A 390 11.68 -14.00 9.28
C ASP A 390 11.15 -12.60 8.92
N GLY A 391 10.65 -12.43 7.69
CA GLY A 391 10.12 -11.18 7.16
C GLY A 391 11.19 -10.25 6.59
N SER A 392 12.44 -10.70 6.46
CA SER A 392 13.48 -9.93 5.77
C SER A 392 13.24 -9.83 4.26
N GLN A 393 12.52 -10.78 3.68
CA GLN A 393 12.23 -10.86 2.25
C GLN A 393 10.77 -11.21 2.01
N TYR A 394 10.19 -10.59 0.97
CA TYR A 394 8.87 -10.91 0.46
C TYR A 394 8.93 -11.03 -1.07
N PHE A 395 8.23 -12.00 -1.64
CA PHE A 395 8.36 -12.36 -3.05
C PHE A 395 7.11 -11.98 -3.83
N VAL A 396 7.28 -11.30 -4.97
CA VAL A 396 6.18 -10.92 -5.86
C VAL A 396 6.42 -11.55 -7.22
N LEU A 397 5.51 -12.43 -7.64
CA LEU A 397 5.54 -13.06 -8.96
C LEU A 397 4.55 -12.35 -9.89
N LEU A 398 5.03 -11.71 -10.96
CA LEU A 398 4.20 -11.20 -12.05
C LEU A 398 4.10 -12.26 -13.16
N ILE A 399 2.89 -12.74 -13.45
CA ILE A 399 2.56 -13.59 -14.59
C ILE A 399 1.85 -12.75 -15.64
N ILE A 400 2.35 -12.74 -16.88
CA ILE A 400 1.66 -12.10 -18.01
C ILE A 400 1.25 -13.20 -18.99
N THR A 401 -0.03 -13.28 -19.34
CA THR A 401 -0.64 -14.40 -20.10
C THR A 401 -1.79 -13.92 -20.97
N ASP A 402 -2.13 -14.67 -22.01
CA ASP A 402 -3.26 -14.35 -22.90
C ASP A 402 -4.58 -15.04 -22.51
N GLY A 403 -4.63 -15.77 -21.39
CA GLY A 403 -5.88 -16.04 -20.67
C GLY A 403 -6.36 -17.48 -20.58
N VAL A 404 -5.68 -18.46 -21.17
CA VAL A 404 -6.09 -19.86 -21.05
C VAL A 404 -5.12 -20.61 -20.15
N ILE A 405 -5.56 -21.02 -18.95
CA ILE A 405 -4.76 -21.90 -18.06
C ILE A 405 -5.15 -23.36 -18.27
N SER A 406 -4.14 -24.23 -18.44
CA SER A 406 -4.34 -25.67 -18.69
C SER A 406 -4.18 -26.52 -17.43
N ASP A 407 -3.40 -26.08 -16.45
CA ASP A 407 -3.10 -26.81 -15.21
C ASP A 407 -3.81 -26.24 -13.98
N MET A 408 -5.09 -25.84 -14.14
CA MET A 408 -5.86 -25.16 -13.10
C MET A 408 -5.81 -25.86 -11.73
N ALA A 409 -5.93 -27.19 -11.69
CA ALA A 409 -5.90 -27.95 -10.44
C ALA A 409 -4.53 -27.88 -9.74
N GLN A 410 -3.45 -28.00 -10.50
CA GLN A 410 -2.07 -27.91 -10.01
C GLN A 410 -1.74 -26.48 -9.59
N THR A 411 -2.23 -25.48 -10.33
CA THR A 411 -2.05 -24.07 -10.01
C THR A 411 -2.79 -23.69 -8.73
N LYS A 412 -4.04 -24.14 -8.53
CA LYS A 412 -4.74 -23.99 -7.24
C LYS A 412 -4.00 -24.66 -6.10
N GLU A 413 -3.45 -25.86 -6.31
CA GLU A 413 -2.63 -26.55 -5.30
C GLU A 413 -1.36 -25.74 -4.96
N ALA A 414 -0.68 -25.19 -5.96
CA ALA A 414 0.49 -24.35 -5.77
C ALA A 414 0.16 -23.05 -5.01
N ILE A 415 -0.95 -22.38 -5.35
CA ILE A 415 -1.43 -21.17 -4.67
C ILE A 415 -1.80 -21.47 -3.21
N VAL A 416 -2.58 -22.53 -2.94
CA VAL A 416 -2.95 -22.93 -1.57
C VAL A 416 -1.72 -23.25 -0.73
N ASN A 417 -0.69 -23.88 -1.33
CA ASN A 417 0.57 -24.15 -0.65
C ASN A 417 1.43 -22.90 -0.46
N GLY A 418 1.38 -21.95 -1.40
CA GLY A 418 2.07 -20.66 -1.36
C GLY A 418 1.43 -19.65 -0.39
N ALA A 419 0.13 -19.75 -0.11
CA ALA A 419 -0.61 -18.80 0.72
C ALA A 419 -0.07 -18.65 2.16
N LYS A 420 0.66 -19.64 2.67
CA LYS A 420 1.32 -19.59 3.98
C LYS A 420 2.71 -18.94 3.96
N LEU A 421 3.26 -18.67 2.77
CA LEU A 421 4.62 -18.17 2.53
C LEU A 421 4.60 -16.65 2.29
N PRO A 422 5.75 -15.94 2.44
CA PRO A 422 5.87 -14.51 2.15
C PRO A 422 5.90 -14.27 0.64
N MET A 423 4.79 -14.54 -0.03
CA MET A 423 4.66 -14.28 -1.46
C MET A 423 3.27 -13.79 -1.87
N SER A 424 3.25 -13.03 -2.97
CA SER A 424 2.08 -12.61 -3.72
C SER A 424 2.27 -12.90 -5.21
N ILE A 425 1.18 -13.03 -5.94
CA ILE A 425 1.12 -13.36 -7.36
C ILE A 425 0.23 -12.31 -8.04
N ILE A 426 0.77 -11.65 -9.05
CA ILE A 426 0.04 -10.72 -9.90
C ILE A 426 -0.15 -11.44 -11.24
N ILE A 427 -1.37 -11.52 -11.74
CA ILE A 427 -1.68 -12.07 -13.06
C ILE A 427 -2.23 -10.95 -13.93
N VAL A 428 -1.51 -10.61 -15.00
CA VAL A 428 -1.96 -9.64 -16.00
C VAL A 428 -2.42 -10.36 -17.25
N GLY A 429 -3.72 -10.29 -17.53
CA GLY A 429 -4.33 -10.89 -18.72
C GLY A 429 -4.24 -9.95 -19.92
N VAL A 430 -3.58 -10.35 -21.00
CA VAL A 430 -3.47 -9.59 -22.25
C VAL A 430 -4.32 -10.20 -23.37
N GLY A 431 -4.68 -9.41 -24.37
CA GLY A 431 -5.49 -9.89 -25.49
C GLY A 431 -7.00 -9.86 -25.20
N GLN A 432 -7.74 -10.70 -25.94
CA GLN A 432 -9.21 -10.68 -25.99
C GLN A 432 -9.85 -11.99 -25.53
N ALA A 433 -9.09 -12.87 -24.87
CA ALA A 433 -9.65 -14.12 -24.34
C ALA A 433 -10.65 -13.86 -23.21
N GLU A 434 -11.39 -14.92 -22.86
CA GLU A 434 -12.19 -14.97 -21.64
C GLU A 434 -11.29 -15.29 -20.45
N PHE A 435 -11.41 -14.54 -19.36
CA PHE A 435 -10.53 -14.64 -18.20
C PHE A 435 -11.20 -15.25 -16.97
N ASP A 436 -12.30 -16.00 -17.14
CA ASP A 436 -13.07 -16.61 -16.03
C ASP A 436 -12.18 -17.43 -15.08
N ALA A 437 -11.21 -18.15 -15.65
CA ALA A 437 -10.23 -18.92 -14.90
C ALA A 437 -9.35 -18.04 -14.00
N MET A 438 -8.96 -16.85 -14.46
CA MET A 438 -8.12 -15.93 -13.69
C MET A 438 -8.93 -15.20 -12.63
N VAL A 439 -10.19 -14.88 -12.92
CA VAL A 439 -11.15 -14.35 -11.91
C VAL A 439 -11.38 -15.39 -10.81
N GLU A 440 -11.48 -16.67 -11.15
CA GLU A 440 -11.55 -17.74 -10.15
C GLU A 440 -10.26 -17.83 -9.29
N LEU A 441 -9.10 -17.49 -9.87
CA LEU A 441 -7.84 -17.47 -9.14
C LEU A 441 -7.65 -16.22 -8.26
N ASP A 442 -8.39 -15.14 -8.49
CA ASP A 442 -8.23 -13.88 -7.75
C ASP A 442 -8.60 -14.01 -6.27
N GLY A 443 -9.50 -14.94 -5.92
CA GLY A 443 -9.80 -15.26 -4.52
C GLY A 443 -10.70 -14.27 -3.77
N ASP A 444 -11.02 -13.12 -4.39
CA ASP A 444 -11.87 -12.05 -3.84
C ASP A 444 -13.26 -12.52 -3.41
N ASP A 445 -13.98 -13.20 -4.30
CA ASP A 445 -15.33 -13.69 -4.00
C ASP A 445 -15.30 -14.98 -3.19
N ILE A 446 -14.40 -15.89 -3.56
CA ILE A 446 -14.30 -17.24 -3.00
C ILE A 446 -12.83 -17.58 -2.77
N ARG A 447 -12.46 -17.72 -1.49
CA ARG A 447 -11.12 -18.18 -1.07
C ARG A 447 -10.75 -19.47 -1.81
N ILE A 448 -9.61 -19.48 -2.50
CA ILE A 448 -9.14 -20.66 -3.22
C ILE A 448 -9.04 -21.87 -2.29
N SER A 449 -9.48 -23.03 -2.78
CA SER A 449 -9.23 -24.32 -2.15
C SER A 449 -8.67 -25.35 -3.13
N SER A 450 -7.92 -26.30 -2.59
CA SER A 450 -7.45 -27.48 -3.32
C SER A 450 -7.48 -28.69 -2.39
N ARG A 451 -8.05 -29.80 -2.87
CA ARG A 451 -8.17 -31.07 -2.12
C ARG A 451 -8.78 -30.91 -0.70
N GLY A 452 -9.75 -30.01 -0.56
CA GLY A 452 -10.43 -29.73 0.71
C GLY A 452 -9.67 -28.81 1.67
N LYS A 453 -8.48 -28.31 1.30
CA LYS A 453 -7.72 -27.32 2.06
C LYS A 453 -7.95 -25.93 1.45
N LEU A 454 -8.35 -24.98 2.29
CA LEU A 454 -8.47 -23.56 1.94
C LEU A 454 -7.10 -22.86 2.03
N ALA A 455 -6.86 -21.90 1.14
CA ALA A 455 -5.73 -20.97 1.24
C ALA A 455 -5.83 -20.16 2.54
N GLU A 456 -4.71 -19.99 3.26
CA GLU A 456 -4.66 -19.29 4.55
C GLU A 456 -4.91 -17.77 4.40
N ARG A 457 -4.58 -17.21 3.24
CA ARG A 457 -4.71 -15.79 2.89
C ARG A 457 -4.99 -15.65 1.40
N ASP A 458 -5.39 -14.44 0.99
CA ASP A 458 -5.31 -14.08 -0.42
C ASP A 458 -3.88 -13.74 -0.79
N ILE A 459 -3.47 -14.22 -1.96
CA ILE A 459 -2.15 -13.93 -2.50
C ILE A 459 -2.17 -13.72 -4.01
N VAL A 460 -3.33 -13.74 -4.67
CA VAL A 460 -3.44 -13.53 -6.11
C VAL A 460 -4.10 -12.18 -6.33
N GLN A 461 -3.64 -11.45 -7.33
CA GLN A 461 -4.33 -10.29 -7.90
C GLN A 461 -4.44 -10.51 -9.40
N PHE A 462 -5.63 -10.53 -9.95
CA PHE A 462 -5.85 -10.56 -11.39
C PHE A 462 -6.21 -9.17 -11.92
N VAL A 463 -5.59 -8.80 -13.04
CA VAL A 463 -5.91 -7.55 -13.74
C VAL A 463 -5.96 -7.77 -15.26
N PRO A 464 -7.12 -7.60 -15.91
CA PRO A 464 -7.22 -7.63 -17.37
C PRO A 464 -6.63 -6.34 -17.97
N PHE A 465 -5.52 -6.45 -18.69
CA PHE A 465 -4.80 -5.31 -19.29
C PHE A 465 -5.68 -4.49 -20.24
N ARG A 466 -6.62 -5.14 -20.93
CA ARG A 466 -7.53 -4.50 -21.90
C ARG A 466 -8.39 -3.38 -21.31
N ASP A 467 -8.68 -3.43 -20.02
CA ASP A 467 -9.55 -2.46 -19.33
C ASP A 467 -8.87 -1.09 -19.17
N TYR A 468 -7.54 -1.06 -19.35
CA TYR A 468 -6.72 0.13 -19.20
C TYR A 468 -6.26 0.71 -20.53
N MET A 469 -6.46 -0.01 -21.64
CA MET A 469 -6.09 0.48 -22.97
C MET A 469 -7.12 1.50 -23.47
N ASP A 470 -6.86 2.79 -23.25
CA ASP A 470 -7.76 3.84 -23.71
C ASP A 470 -7.71 4.00 -25.24
N ARG A 471 -8.88 4.16 -25.87
CA ARG A 471 -9.02 4.37 -27.33
C ARG A 471 -8.47 5.72 -27.80
N THR A 472 -8.20 6.63 -26.86
CA THR A 472 -7.72 8.00 -27.10
C THR A 472 -6.19 8.09 -27.26
N GLY A 473 -5.44 7.01 -27.00
CA GLY A 473 -3.98 6.97 -27.20
C GLY A 473 -3.15 7.62 -26.09
N ASN A 474 -3.73 7.99 -24.95
CA ASN A 474 -2.97 8.49 -23.80
C ASN A 474 -2.43 7.33 -22.95
N HIS A 475 -1.33 6.73 -23.42
CA HIS A 475 -0.71 5.56 -22.81
C HIS A 475 -0.23 5.79 -21.37
N VAL A 476 0.15 7.01 -21.00
CA VAL A 476 0.72 7.30 -19.67
C VAL A 476 -0.32 7.18 -18.55
N LEU A 477 -1.50 7.78 -18.74
CA LEU A 477 -2.61 7.69 -17.76
C LEU A 477 -3.16 6.27 -17.65
N SER A 478 -3.17 5.56 -18.78
CA SER A 478 -3.56 4.16 -18.90
C SER A 478 -2.65 3.25 -18.06
N MET A 479 -1.33 3.42 -18.20
CA MET A 479 -0.33 2.67 -17.42
C MET A 479 -0.41 2.98 -15.92
N ALA A 480 -0.63 4.25 -15.54
CA ALA A 480 -0.77 4.64 -14.14
C ALA A 480 -2.00 4.02 -13.47
N ARG A 481 -3.12 3.86 -14.19
CA ARG A 481 -4.32 3.18 -13.66
C ARG A 481 -4.09 1.67 -13.51
N LEU A 482 -3.49 1.02 -14.51
CA LEU A 482 -3.14 -0.39 -14.42
C LEU A 482 -2.24 -0.66 -13.21
N ALA A 483 -1.18 0.12 -13.09
CA ALA A 483 -0.27 0.09 -11.96
C ALA A 483 -0.99 0.23 -10.61
N LYS A 484 -1.92 1.18 -10.53
CA LYS A 484 -2.69 1.41 -9.31
C LYS A 484 -3.48 0.17 -8.91
N ASP A 485 -4.17 -0.44 -9.85
CA ASP A 485 -5.05 -1.57 -9.53
C ASP A 485 -4.22 -2.85 -9.29
N VAL A 486 -3.08 -3.01 -9.95
CA VAL A 486 -2.10 -4.09 -9.67
C VAL A 486 -1.47 -3.97 -8.28
N LEU A 487 -1.16 -2.75 -7.82
CA LEU A 487 -0.47 -2.51 -6.55
C LEU A 487 -1.41 -2.22 -5.38
N ALA A 488 -2.72 -2.17 -5.62
CA ALA A 488 -3.69 -1.90 -4.57
C ALA A 488 -3.63 -2.95 -3.45
N GLU A 489 -3.40 -4.21 -3.81
CA GLU A 489 -3.51 -5.33 -2.87
C GLU A 489 -2.21 -5.80 -2.26
N ILE A 490 -1.09 -5.63 -2.96
CA ILE A 490 0.21 -6.15 -2.49
C ILE A 490 0.57 -5.65 -1.09
N PRO A 491 0.38 -4.36 -0.73
CA PRO A 491 0.60 -3.89 0.64
C PRO A 491 -0.25 -4.63 1.67
N ASP A 492 -1.53 -4.88 1.38
CA ASP A 492 -2.43 -5.54 2.33
C ASP A 492 -2.13 -7.03 2.46
N GLN A 493 -1.84 -7.71 1.34
CA GLN A 493 -1.40 -9.11 1.33
C GLN A 493 -0.08 -9.29 2.12
N PHE A 494 0.87 -8.37 1.93
CA PHE A 494 2.13 -8.31 2.69
C PHE A 494 1.87 -8.11 4.19
N ILE A 495 1.06 -7.13 4.56
CA ILE A 495 0.79 -6.83 5.97
C ILE A 495 0.01 -7.95 6.64
N SER A 496 -0.91 -8.59 5.91
CA SER A 496 -1.62 -9.79 6.34
C SER A 496 -0.65 -10.93 6.67
N TYR A 497 0.35 -11.18 5.81
CA TYR A 497 1.43 -12.14 6.11
C TYR A 497 2.19 -11.77 7.39
N MET A 498 2.73 -10.56 7.47
CA MET A 498 3.56 -10.13 8.61
C MET A 498 2.80 -10.22 9.93
N LYS A 499 1.55 -9.75 9.96
CA LYS A 499 0.65 -9.84 11.13
C LYS A 499 0.39 -11.30 11.52
N SER A 500 0.05 -12.16 10.56
CA SER A 500 -0.24 -13.58 10.83
C SER A 500 0.95 -14.34 11.44
N ARG A 501 2.17 -13.85 11.21
CA ARG A 501 3.42 -14.41 11.74
C ARG A 501 3.95 -13.66 12.97
N GLY A 502 3.29 -12.60 13.41
CA GLY A 502 3.76 -11.76 14.52
C GLY A 502 5.07 -11.03 14.23
N ILE A 503 5.41 -10.85 12.95
CA ILE A 503 6.63 -10.15 12.52
C ILE A 503 6.39 -8.65 12.68
N LYS A 504 7.40 -7.93 13.16
CA LYS A 504 7.40 -6.48 13.33
C LYS A 504 8.51 -5.88 12.46
N PRO A 505 8.34 -4.65 11.94
CA PRO A 505 9.40 -4.00 11.19
C PRO A 505 10.59 -3.70 12.10
N ASN A 506 11.80 -3.80 11.53
CA ASN A 506 12.99 -3.35 12.24
C ASN A 506 12.97 -1.82 12.40
N PRO A 507 13.69 -1.27 13.41
CA PRO A 507 13.87 0.17 13.52
C PRO A 507 14.50 0.74 12.24
N ALA A 508 13.97 1.88 11.78
CA ALA A 508 14.59 2.59 10.67
C ALA A 508 16.05 2.96 11.04
N PRO A 509 16.99 2.96 10.07
CA PRO A 509 18.35 3.41 10.30
C PRO A 509 18.35 4.83 10.92
N PRO A 510 19.27 5.14 11.85
CA PRO A 510 19.34 6.46 12.43
C PRO A 510 19.52 7.53 11.33
N PRO A 511 18.92 8.71 11.48
CA PRO A 511 19.07 9.78 10.49
C PRO A 511 20.55 10.11 10.33
N TYR A 512 20.99 10.23 9.07
CA TYR A 512 22.37 10.56 8.71
C TYR A 512 22.82 11.83 9.43
N THR A 513 23.77 11.70 10.35
CA THR A 513 24.55 12.82 10.89
C THR A 513 25.69 13.10 9.92
N PRO A 514 25.69 14.26 9.22
CA PRO A 514 26.84 14.60 8.40
C PRO A 514 28.10 14.65 9.28
N PRO A 515 29.25 14.15 8.80
CA PRO A 515 30.51 14.28 9.53
C PRO A 515 30.77 15.77 9.76
N GLY A 516 30.77 16.17 11.02
CA GLY A 516 31.03 17.54 11.43
C GLY A 516 32.41 17.96 10.92
N HIS A 517 32.47 19.10 10.23
CA HIS A 517 33.73 19.73 9.89
C HIS A 517 34.51 20.02 11.18
N THR A 518 35.52 19.19 11.45
CA THR A 518 36.57 19.53 12.42
C THR A 518 37.30 20.76 11.89
N HIS A 519 36.94 21.93 12.42
CA HIS A 519 37.75 23.14 12.27
C HIS A 519 39.10 22.89 12.93
N HIS A 520 40.10 22.52 12.13
CA HIS A 520 41.49 22.69 12.53
C HIS A 520 41.75 24.19 12.67
N HIS A 521 41.73 24.67 13.91
CA HIS A 521 42.37 25.92 14.26
C HIS A 521 43.87 25.73 14.12
N THR A 522 44.42 26.14 12.97
CA THR A 522 45.85 26.37 12.83
C THR A 522 46.17 27.64 13.61
N GLN A 523 46.89 27.50 14.74
CA GLN A 523 47.58 28.62 15.38
C GLN A 523 48.75 29.05 14.49
N ILE A 524 48.80 30.32 14.13
CA ILE A 524 50.03 31.09 13.93
C ILE A 524 49.90 32.33 14.83
#